data_AF-A0A8T4P5S4-F1
#
_entry.id   AF-A0A8T4P5S4-F1
#
_cell.length_a   1.000
_cell.length_b   1.000
_cell.length_c   1.000
_cell.angle_alpha   90.00
_cell.angle_beta   90.00
_cell.angle_gamma   90.00
#
_symmetry.space_group_name_H-M   'P 1'
#
loop_
_entity.id
_entity.type
_entity.pdbx_description
1 polymer ?
#
loop_
_entity_poly.entity_id
_entity_poly.type
_entity_poly.pdbx_seq_one_letter_code
_entity_poly.pdbx_strand_id
1 'polypeptide(L)'
;MKKLLLLSIVFSLISISFVSAIQITSLSELYSSDTLRIFEFTIKNNDSAALDAVNWSLDTKNNNVIKNNQNINLSVNENISVFVKYNYTTRGIFNITVNASNGTLTDTENLLVTVSDIVITDFSYLYLDQTNFIFEFLINNSGTTTLTDINWSLNMGNGNIINSNILFNLTAGENIRIYTNYNYSVGEYNVIANAYDNLNNHSTTLSVKTNTTPVISPLPDVTFKEDNYSDAIVLDNYVSDEDSDAELTWTVSGNSSDTVRVKILPDHRVNFTSALNYYNDPNGINITFTVVDMDGLTSNDTTLVIVEKLNDPPNITWHSPENLKVFVATNGEQLFNHTSEDIDNPTLYYNWSLDGLTQSISQSWLYQPTMSDAGNHIVNLTVKDNLGGIDSIQWNVTVYITYCNDHYNVSMGDWTVNSNITCQNETIPLKANLIVQNNGNLTFRNITLQINSTVGGQYGITVQSGGKVYITDRDDNKLTTNDRSVIERGEGGAAYNLIVNGGAVFEMRNSKLAGAGFNANPNNRGP
;
A
#
# COMPACT_ATOMS: atom_id res chain seq x y z
N MET A 1 -7.36 -104.36 20.84
CA MET A 1 -8.35 -103.47 21.47
C MET A 1 -8.77 -102.43 20.45
N LYS A 2 -10.00 -102.56 19.93
CA LYS A 2 -10.56 -101.74 18.84
C LYS A 2 -11.08 -100.41 19.41
N LYS A 3 -10.65 -99.29 18.80
CA LYS A 3 -11.24 -97.96 18.98
C LYS A 3 -12.71 -98.00 18.57
N LEU A 4 -13.60 -97.64 19.50
CA LEU A 4 -15.02 -97.41 19.25
C LEU A 4 -15.17 -95.97 18.75
N LEU A 5 -15.54 -95.81 17.48
CA LEU A 5 -15.86 -94.53 16.86
C LEU A 5 -17.34 -94.22 17.18
N LEU A 6 -17.60 -93.24 18.04
CA LEU A 6 -18.95 -92.75 18.28
C LEU A 6 -19.24 -91.63 17.27
N LEU A 7 -20.06 -91.93 16.27
CA LEU A 7 -20.51 -90.99 15.25
C LEU A 7 -21.69 -90.18 15.84
N SER A 8 -21.47 -88.94 16.29
CA SER A 8 -22.57 -88.04 16.67
C SER A 8 -23.10 -87.34 15.42
N ILE A 9 -24.25 -87.81 14.93
CA ILE A 9 -25.02 -87.14 13.89
C ILE A 9 -25.64 -85.88 14.53
N VAL A 10 -25.15 -84.70 14.16
CA VAL A 10 -25.79 -83.42 14.48
C VAL A 10 -26.95 -83.26 13.51
N PHE A 11 -28.18 -83.46 13.99
CA PHE A 11 -29.36 -83.00 13.26
C PHE A 11 -29.34 -81.47 13.27
N SER A 12 -29.06 -80.86 12.11
CA SER A 12 -29.46 -79.48 11.85
C SER A 12 -30.98 -79.43 11.88
N LEU A 13 -31.55 -78.90 12.96
CA LEU A 13 -32.92 -78.41 12.97
C LEU A 13 -32.93 -77.19 12.05
N ILE A 14 -33.34 -77.41 10.79
CA ILE A 14 -33.79 -76.33 9.91
C ILE A 14 -35.05 -75.77 10.58
N SER A 15 -34.94 -74.62 11.26
CA SER A 15 -36.11 -73.83 11.62
C SER A 15 -36.67 -73.25 10.31
N ILE A 16 -37.68 -73.91 9.76
CA ILE A 16 -38.52 -73.30 8.74
C ILE A 16 -39.29 -72.21 9.47
N SER A 17 -38.84 -70.95 9.39
CA SER A 17 -39.68 -69.84 9.80
C SER A 17 -40.79 -69.73 8.76
N PHE A 18 -42.03 -69.97 9.18
CA PHE A 18 -43.18 -69.63 8.36
C PHE A 18 -43.24 -68.09 8.32
N VAL A 19 -43.06 -67.51 7.14
CA VAL A 19 -43.31 -66.09 6.94
C VAL A 19 -44.82 -65.88 7.10
N SER A 20 -45.22 -65.08 8.09
CA SER A 20 -46.63 -64.76 8.29
C SER A 20 -47.17 -63.96 7.10
N ALA A 21 -48.40 -64.27 6.69
CA ALA A 21 -49.08 -63.65 5.55
C ALA A 21 -49.29 -62.13 5.74
N ILE A 22 -49.62 -61.71 6.96
CA ILE A 22 -49.42 -60.33 7.43
C ILE A 22 -48.20 -60.33 8.34
N GLN A 23 -47.23 -59.42 8.15
CA GLN A 23 -46.01 -59.40 8.94
C GLN A 23 -45.66 -57.98 9.39
N ILE A 24 -45.32 -57.82 10.66
CA ILE A 24 -44.67 -56.63 11.21
C ILE A 24 -43.16 -56.83 11.10
N THR A 25 -42.47 -55.82 10.60
CA THR A 25 -41.01 -55.79 10.50
C THR A 25 -40.48 -54.44 10.97
N SER A 26 -39.21 -54.40 11.38
CA SER A 26 -38.51 -53.16 11.72
C SER A 26 -39.14 -52.36 12.87
N LEU A 27 -39.73 -53.03 13.87
CA LEU A 27 -40.16 -52.35 15.09
C LEU A 27 -38.92 -51.80 15.83
N SER A 28 -38.82 -50.48 15.93
CA SER A 28 -37.69 -49.80 16.57
C SER A 28 -38.11 -48.49 17.23
N GLU A 29 -37.27 -48.02 18.15
CA GLU A 29 -37.34 -46.67 18.70
C GLU A 29 -36.46 -45.75 17.83
N LEU A 30 -37.09 -44.83 17.10
CA LEU A 30 -36.42 -43.92 16.17
C LEU A 30 -35.86 -42.68 16.88
N TYR A 31 -36.51 -42.25 17.96
CA TYR A 31 -36.11 -41.07 18.73
C TYR A 31 -36.52 -41.20 20.19
N SER A 32 -35.64 -40.75 21.09
CA SER A 32 -35.89 -40.64 22.52
C SER A 32 -35.41 -39.30 23.07
N SER A 33 -36.27 -38.62 23.83
CA SER A 33 -35.88 -37.46 24.64
C SER A 33 -36.73 -37.42 25.91
N ASP A 34 -36.09 -37.57 27.06
CA ASP A 34 -36.73 -37.71 28.37
C ASP A 34 -37.87 -38.76 28.37
N THR A 35 -39.14 -38.34 28.40
CA THR A 35 -40.32 -39.22 28.33
C THR A 35 -40.92 -39.35 26.93
N LEU A 36 -40.47 -38.54 25.97
CA LEU A 36 -40.95 -38.55 24.59
C LEU A 36 -40.25 -39.64 23.79
N ARG A 37 -41.03 -40.43 23.04
CA ARG A 37 -40.58 -41.46 22.11
C ARG A 37 -41.23 -41.31 20.74
N ILE A 38 -40.50 -41.70 19.70
CA ILE A 38 -41.05 -41.94 18.36
C ILE A 38 -40.70 -43.38 17.98
N PHE A 39 -41.72 -44.18 17.70
CA PHE A 39 -41.56 -45.56 17.23
C PHE A 39 -41.79 -45.64 15.73
N GLU A 40 -41.07 -46.55 15.09
CA GLU A 40 -41.29 -46.93 13.70
C GLU A 40 -41.57 -48.44 13.63
N PHE A 41 -42.49 -48.84 12.76
CA PHE A 41 -42.63 -50.23 12.33
C PHE A 41 -43.24 -50.29 10.92
N THR A 42 -43.02 -51.39 10.22
CA THR A 42 -43.56 -51.65 8.88
C THR A 42 -44.48 -52.85 8.91
N ILE A 43 -45.68 -52.73 8.31
CA ILE A 43 -46.59 -53.86 8.10
C ILE A 43 -46.53 -54.24 6.64
N LYS A 44 -46.25 -55.51 6.34
CA LYS A 44 -46.10 -56.05 4.99
C LYS A 44 -47.12 -57.14 4.72
N ASN A 45 -47.70 -57.11 3.52
CA ASN A 45 -48.47 -58.22 2.97
C ASN A 45 -47.51 -59.20 2.26
N ASN A 46 -47.28 -60.37 2.86
CA ASN A 46 -46.53 -61.47 2.24
C ASN A 46 -47.47 -62.58 1.72
N ASP A 47 -48.79 -62.39 1.76
CA ASP A 47 -49.73 -63.34 1.19
C ASP A 47 -49.70 -63.27 -0.35
N SER A 48 -50.15 -64.36 -0.96
CA SER A 48 -50.40 -64.48 -2.39
C SER A 48 -51.65 -63.70 -2.86
N ALA A 49 -52.45 -63.17 -1.93
CA ALA A 49 -53.65 -62.37 -2.18
C ALA A 49 -53.57 -60.97 -1.52
N ALA A 50 -54.41 -60.03 -1.98
CA ALA A 50 -54.54 -58.73 -1.32
C ALA A 50 -55.19 -58.89 0.07
N LEU A 51 -54.71 -58.12 1.05
CA LEU A 51 -55.27 -58.08 2.39
C LEU A 51 -56.19 -56.86 2.49
N ASP A 52 -57.49 -57.10 2.59
CA ASP A 52 -58.47 -56.06 2.88
C ASP A 52 -58.57 -55.79 4.38
N ALA A 53 -58.88 -54.54 4.74
CA ALA A 53 -59.18 -54.15 6.10
C ALA A 53 -58.04 -54.35 7.14
N VAL A 54 -56.78 -54.23 6.72
CA VAL A 54 -55.62 -54.25 7.61
C VAL A 54 -55.68 -53.07 8.58
N ASN A 55 -55.52 -53.35 9.86
CA ASN A 55 -55.49 -52.36 10.94
C ASN A 55 -54.35 -52.71 11.91
N TRP A 56 -53.94 -51.73 12.72
CA TRP A 56 -52.86 -51.88 13.68
C TRP A 56 -53.16 -51.17 14.99
N SER A 57 -52.54 -51.67 16.05
CA SER A 57 -52.52 -51.04 17.36
C SER A 57 -51.15 -51.17 18.00
N LEU A 58 -50.74 -50.11 18.68
CA LEU A 58 -49.55 -50.09 19.55
C LEU A 58 -50.02 -49.98 21.00
N ASP A 59 -49.84 -51.06 21.77
CA ASP A 59 -49.97 -51.02 23.22
C ASP A 59 -48.64 -50.53 23.81
N THR A 60 -48.65 -49.33 24.39
CA THR A 60 -47.44 -48.70 24.96
C THR A 60 -47.06 -49.30 26.31
N LYS A 61 -47.89 -50.19 26.88
CA LYS A 61 -47.82 -50.69 28.26
C LYS A 61 -47.77 -49.61 29.34
N ASN A 62 -48.00 -48.35 28.98
CA ASN A 62 -48.17 -47.23 29.89
C ASN A 62 -49.66 -46.87 30.00
N ASN A 63 -50.48 -47.89 30.27
CA ASN A 63 -51.95 -47.81 30.33
C ASN A 63 -52.62 -47.13 29.11
N ASN A 64 -52.00 -47.20 27.94
CA ASN A 64 -52.52 -46.60 26.70
C ASN A 64 -52.30 -47.52 25.50
N VAL A 65 -53.36 -47.71 24.71
CA VAL A 65 -53.30 -48.46 23.45
C VAL A 65 -53.68 -47.52 22.32
N ILE A 66 -52.70 -47.18 21.49
CA ILE A 66 -52.89 -46.35 20.31
C ILE A 66 -53.43 -47.24 19.20
N LYS A 67 -54.63 -46.94 18.72
CA LYS A 67 -55.29 -47.70 17.65
C LYS A 67 -55.43 -46.85 16.42
N ASN A 68 -55.15 -47.44 15.26
CA ASN A 68 -55.47 -46.81 14.01
C ASN A 68 -57.00 -46.83 13.76
N ASN A 69 -57.53 -45.69 13.32
CA ASN A 69 -58.96 -45.45 13.18
C ASN A 69 -59.45 -45.65 11.73
N GLN A 70 -58.55 -45.98 10.80
CA GLN A 70 -58.86 -46.23 9.40
C GLN A 70 -58.25 -47.56 8.98
N ASN A 71 -59.05 -48.44 8.40
CA ASN A 71 -58.51 -49.66 7.84
C ASN A 71 -57.79 -49.35 6.51
N ILE A 72 -56.76 -50.14 6.19
CA ILE A 72 -55.92 -50.00 5.01
C ILE A 72 -56.00 -51.30 4.21
N ASN A 73 -56.02 -51.21 2.89
CA ASN A 73 -55.89 -52.38 2.03
C ASN A 73 -54.45 -52.47 1.54
N LEU A 74 -53.85 -53.66 1.61
CA LEU A 74 -52.48 -53.91 1.14
C LEU A 74 -52.51 -54.92 -0.01
N SER A 75 -52.05 -54.49 -1.18
CA SER A 75 -51.83 -55.35 -2.35
C SER A 75 -50.75 -56.39 -2.06
N VAL A 76 -50.64 -57.42 -2.89
CA VAL A 76 -49.60 -58.45 -2.77
C VAL A 76 -48.22 -57.80 -2.78
N ASN A 77 -47.37 -58.12 -1.79
CA ASN A 77 -46.05 -57.52 -1.56
C ASN A 77 -46.02 -56.02 -1.22
N GLU A 78 -47.17 -55.39 -0.97
CA GLU A 78 -47.25 -54.01 -0.49
C GLU A 78 -46.93 -53.93 1.00
N ASN A 79 -46.36 -52.79 1.42
CA ASN A 79 -46.11 -52.50 2.83
C ASN A 79 -46.51 -51.07 3.19
N ILE A 80 -46.67 -50.82 4.48
CA ILE A 80 -46.87 -49.49 5.04
C ILE A 80 -45.93 -49.30 6.23
N SER A 81 -45.27 -48.14 6.27
CA SER A 81 -44.50 -47.69 7.43
C SER A 81 -45.36 -46.80 8.32
N VAL A 82 -45.28 -47.05 9.62
CA VAL A 82 -46.06 -46.34 10.65
C VAL A 82 -45.10 -45.68 11.63
N PHE A 83 -45.33 -44.40 11.89
CA PHE A 83 -44.61 -43.63 12.89
C PHE A 83 -45.55 -43.24 14.02
N VAL A 84 -45.19 -43.56 15.26
CA VAL A 84 -46.01 -43.25 16.43
C VAL A 84 -45.22 -42.41 17.43
N LYS A 85 -45.65 -41.17 17.62
CA LYS A 85 -45.13 -40.30 18.68
C LYS A 85 -45.92 -40.55 19.97
N TYR A 86 -45.22 -40.83 21.07
CA TYR A 86 -45.84 -41.05 22.37
C TYR A 86 -45.03 -40.39 23.51
N ASN A 87 -45.72 -39.81 24.48
CA ASN A 87 -45.10 -39.24 25.67
C ASN A 87 -45.50 -40.09 26.89
N TYR A 88 -44.51 -40.68 27.56
CA TYR A 88 -44.74 -41.52 28.71
C TYR A 88 -45.07 -40.70 29.97
N THR A 89 -46.21 -40.99 30.57
CA THR A 89 -46.67 -40.39 31.83
C THR A 89 -46.00 -40.98 33.07
N THR A 90 -45.41 -42.18 32.96
CA THR A 90 -44.62 -42.81 34.02
C THR A 90 -43.29 -43.30 33.45
N ARG A 91 -42.27 -43.34 34.30
CA ARG A 91 -40.95 -43.87 33.99
C ARG A 91 -40.90 -45.38 34.31
N GLY A 92 -39.95 -46.12 33.73
CA GLY A 92 -39.81 -47.57 33.86
C GLY A 92 -39.56 -48.29 32.53
N ILE A 93 -39.59 -49.62 32.57
CA ILE A 93 -39.45 -50.49 31.38
C ILE A 93 -40.83 -50.91 30.88
N PHE A 94 -41.09 -50.64 29.60
CA PHE A 94 -42.32 -50.97 28.91
C PHE A 94 -42.02 -51.94 27.77
N ASN A 95 -42.54 -53.16 27.84
CA ASN A 95 -42.49 -54.11 26.71
C ASN A 95 -43.64 -53.81 25.75
N ILE A 96 -43.48 -52.79 24.93
CA ILE A 96 -44.52 -52.35 24.00
C ILE A 96 -44.87 -53.46 23.01
N THR A 97 -46.13 -53.49 22.59
CA THR A 97 -46.63 -54.53 21.68
C THR A 97 -47.31 -53.87 20.50
N VAL A 98 -46.79 -54.09 19.29
CA VAL A 98 -47.49 -53.76 18.04
C VAL A 98 -48.23 -54.98 17.58
N ASN A 99 -49.52 -54.83 17.28
CA ASN A 99 -50.34 -55.86 16.67
C ASN A 99 -50.90 -55.34 15.34
N ALA A 100 -50.81 -56.14 14.29
CA ALA A 100 -51.38 -55.89 12.98
C ALA A 100 -52.36 -57.01 12.64
N SER A 101 -53.57 -56.69 12.20
CA SER A 101 -54.55 -57.70 11.81
C SER A 101 -55.49 -57.23 10.70
N ASN A 102 -56.07 -58.19 9.97
CA ASN A 102 -57.17 -57.95 9.03
C ASN A 102 -58.48 -58.65 9.47
N GLY A 103 -58.56 -59.07 10.74
CA GLY A 103 -59.67 -59.85 11.30
C GLY A 103 -59.54 -61.37 11.16
N THR A 104 -58.68 -61.87 10.25
CA THR A 104 -58.42 -63.32 10.08
C THR A 104 -56.97 -63.70 10.30
N LEU A 105 -56.06 -62.86 9.82
CA LEU A 105 -54.62 -62.95 10.01
C LEU A 105 -54.18 -61.92 11.03
N THR A 106 -53.20 -62.27 11.84
CA THR A 106 -52.63 -61.43 12.89
C THR A 106 -51.13 -61.62 12.95
N ASP A 107 -50.40 -60.55 13.21
CA ASP A 107 -49.00 -60.61 13.60
C ASP A 107 -48.72 -59.65 14.75
N THR A 108 -47.72 -59.98 15.55
CA THR A 108 -47.39 -59.22 16.76
C THR A 108 -45.88 -59.15 16.96
N GLU A 109 -45.39 -57.94 17.21
CA GLU A 109 -43.99 -57.68 17.54
C GLU A 109 -43.89 -56.90 18.85
N ASN A 110 -42.82 -57.15 19.61
CA ASN A 110 -42.59 -56.51 20.90
C ASN A 110 -41.25 -55.77 20.93
N LEU A 111 -41.19 -54.66 21.66
CA LEU A 111 -39.97 -53.89 21.89
C LEU A 111 -39.90 -53.47 23.35
N LEU A 112 -38.74 -53.68 23.99
CA LEU A 112 -38.48 -53.13 25.33
C LEU A 112 -38.07 -51.66 25.21
N VAL A 113 -38.83 -50.78 25.86
CA VAL A 113 -38.63 -49.34 25.90
C VAL A 113 -38.35 -48.93 27.33
N THR A 114 -37.19 -48.35 27.59
CA THR A 114 -36.83 -47.82 28.91
C THR A 114 -37.04 -46.31 28.94
N VAL A 115 -37.83 -45.85 29.89
CA VAL A 115 -37.94 -44.44 30.27
C VAL A 115 -37.26 -44.28 31.62
N SER A 116 -36.00 -43.84 31.58
CA SER A 116 -35.08 -43.87 32.72
C SER A 116 -35.49 -42.93 33.86
N ASP A 117 -35.40 -43.41 35.10
CA ASP A 117 -35.50 -42.56 36.32
C ASP A 117 -34.21 -41.78 36.59
N ILE A 118 -33.08 -42.21 36.03
CA ILE A 118 -31.82 -41.46 36.01
C ILE A 118 -31.88 -40.41 34.92
N VAL A 119 -31.56 -39.16 35.26
CA VAL A 119 -31.45 -38.05 34.30
C VAL A 119 -30.17 -37.25 34.58
N ILE A 120 -29.42 -36.92 33.52
CA ILE A 120 -28.30 -35.98 33.59
C ILE A 120 -28.80 -34.59 33.27
N THR A 121 -28.52 -33.62 34.13
CA THR A 121 -28.80 -32.20 33.91
C THR A 121 -27.53 -31.37 34.09
N ASP A 122 -27.58 -30.10 33.69
CA ASP A 122 -26.52 -29.10 33.90
C ASP A 122 -25.14 -29.54 33.40
N PHE A 123 -25.08 -30.27 32.29
CA PHE A 123 -23.80 -30.67 31.71
C PHE A 123 -23.12 -29.48 31.03
N SER A 124 -22.02 -29.02 31.61
CA SER A 124 -21.25 -27.86 31.16
C SER A 124 -19.77 -28.01 31.53
N TYR A 125 -18.96 -26.99 31.22
CA TYR A 125 -17.60 -26.85 31.75
C TYR A 125 -17.47 -25.53 32.52
N LEU A 126 -16.73 -25.56 33.63
CA LEU A 126 -16.51 -24.42 34.52
C LEU A 126 -15.25 -23.61 34.22
N TYR A 127 -14.31 -24.22 33.51
CA TYR A 127 -12.98 -23.66 33.25
C TYR A 127 -12.49 -24.11 31.88
N LEU A 128 -11.94 -23.17 31.13
CA LEU A 128 -11.18 -23.40 29.91
C LEU A 128 -9.89 -22.57 30.00
N ASP A 129 -8.74 -23.26 29.98
CA ASP A 129 -7.44 -22.65 29.74
C ASP A 129 -6.78 -23.38 28.58
N GLN A 130 -7.02 -22.84 27.38
CA GLN A 130 -6.57 -23.33 26.07
C GLN A 130 -7.02 -24.77 25.76
N THR A 131 -6.41 -25.74 26.44
CA THR A 131 -6.64 -27.16 26.27
C THR A 131 -7.19 -27.88 27.52
N ASN A 132 -7.18 -27.22 28.70
CA ASN A 132 -7.62 -27.82 29.96
C ASN A 132 -9.07 -27.47 30.29
N PHE A 133 -9.88 -28.49 30.58
CA PHE A 133 -11.30 -28.35 30.93
C PHE A 133 -11.61 -28.94 32.30
N ILE A 134 -12.49 -28.27 33.04
CA ILE A 134 -13.19 -28.86 34.19
C ILE A 134 -14.66 -29.02 33.82
N PHE A 135 -15.08 -30.24 33.56
CA PHE A 135 -16.48 -30.58 33.29
C PHE A 135 -17.29 -30.72 34.58
N GLU A 136 -18.54 -30.31 34.52
CA GLU A 136 -19.53 -30.59 35.56
C GLU A 136 -20.84 -31.11 34.97
N PHE A 137 -21.50 -32.02 35.70
CA PHE A 137 -22.88 -32.42 35.43
C PHE A 137 -23.55 -32.96 36.69
N LEU A 138 -24.88 -32.91 36.72
CA LEU A 138 -25.71 -33.47 37.79
C LEU A 138 -26.35 -34.77 37.35
N ILE A 139 -26.28 -35.80 38.18
CA ILE A 139 -27.05 -37.03 38.02
C ILE A 139 -28.19 -36.98 39.02
N ASN A 140 -29.42 -37.05 38.54
CA ASN A 140 -30.64 -36.90 39.34
C ASN A 140 -31.43 -38.21 39.34
N ASN A 141 -31.98 -38.56 40.49
CA ASN A 141 -33.08 -39.51 40.56
C ASN A 141 -34.42 -38.77 40.41
N SER A 142 -34.98 -38.83 39.22
CA SER A 142 -36.28 -38.25 38.87
C SER A 142 -37.48 -39.15 39.17
N GLY A 143 -37.22 -40.38 39.63
CA GLY A 143 -38.21 -41.37 40.02
C GLY A 143 -38.74 -41.17 41.44
N THR A 144 -39.61 -42.10 41.87
CA THR A 144 -40.22 -42.10 43.21
C THR A 144 -39.61 -43.13 44.16
N THR A 145 -38.68 -43.95 43.67
CA THR A 145 -37.98 -45.00 44.43
C THR A 145 -36.49 -44.73 44.50
N THR A 146 -35.81 -45.29 45.51
CA THR A 146 -34.35 -45.23 45.58
C THR A 146 -33.72 -46.02 44.44
N LEU A 147 -32.82 -45.36 43.71
CA LEU A 147 -31.96 -45.98 42.71
C LEU A 147 -30.67 -46.45 43.37
N THR A 148 -30.23 -47.67 43.04
CA THR A 148 -29.06 -48.30 43.64
C THR A 148 -28.04 -48.71 42.59
N ASP A 149 -26.78 -48.80 43.00
CA ASP A 149 -25.66 -49.23 42.14
C ASP A 149 -25.50 -48.35 40.89
N ILE A 150 -25.77 -47.04 41.02
CA ILE A 150 -25.60 -46.08 39.94
C ILE A 150 -24.12 -45.88 39.68
N ASN A 151 -23.74 -45.89 38.40
CA ASN A 151 -22.43 -45.51 37.92
C ASN A 151 -22.51 -44.42 36.86
N TRP A 152 -21.37 -43.83 36.51
CA TRP A 152 -21.25 -42.86 35.43
C TRP A 152 -19.95 -43.02 34.64
N SER A 153 -19.99 -42.55 33.40
CA SER A 153 -18.82 -42.45 32.55
C SER A 153 -18.89 -41.19 31.68
N LEU A 154 -17.75 -40.57 31.42
CA LEU A 154 -17.62 -39.41 30.55
C LEU A 154 -16.73 -39.81 29.35
N ASN A 155 -17.29 -39.85 28.15
CA ASN A 155 -16.53 -40.07 26.91
C ASN A 155 -16.03 -38.72 26.40
N MET A 156 -14.72 -38.56 26.22
CA MET A 156 -14.09 -37.31 25.81
C MET A 156 -14.19 -37.03 24.31
N GLY A 157 -14.77 -37.94 23.51
CA GLY A 157 -14.89 -37.76 22.06
C GLY A 157 -13.58 -37.97 21.27
N ASN A 158 -12.43 -38.15 21.94
CA ASN A 158 -11.13 -38.46 21.35
C ASN A 158 -10.71 -39.94 21.54
N GLY A 159 -11.65 -40.81 21.88
CA GLY A 159 -11.41 -42.22 22.18
C GLY A 159 -11.11 -42.52 23.65
N ASN A 160 -10.85 -41.50 24.48
CA ASN A 160 -10.70 -41.68 25.93
C ASN A 160 -12.06 -41.65 26.65
N ILE A 161 -12.24 -42.55 27.61
CA ILE A 161 -13.43 -42.63 28.46
C ILE A 161 -12.99 -42.65 29.92
N ILE A 162 -13.53 -41.72 30.70
CA ILE A 162 -13.35 -41.66 32.15
C ILE A 162 -14.52 -42.41 32.78
N ASN A 163 -14.23 -43.49 33.50
CA ASN A 163 -15.23 -44.27 34.21
C ASN A 163 -15.11 -44.01 35.72
N SER A 164 -16.25 -43.90 36.39
CA SER A 164 -16.24 -43.91 37.85
C SER A 164 -15.94 -45.31 38.40
N ASN A 165 -15.13 -45.34 39.46
CA ASN A 165 -14.82 -46.53 40.23
C ASN A 165 -15.67 -46.64 41.50
N ILE A 166 -16.60 -45.69 41.70
CA ILE A 166 -17.44 -45.58 42.89
C ILE A 166 -18.90 -45.65 42.44
N LEU A 167 -19.60 -46.65 42.96
CA LEU A 167 -21.06 -46.75 42.85
C LEU A 167 -21.71 -45.94 43.97
N PHE A 168 -22.90 -45.40 43.68
CA PHE A 168 -23.67 -44.65 44.66
C PHE A 168 -25.17 -44.90 44.48
N ASN A 169 -25.93 -44.54 45.50
CA ASN A 169 -27.38 -44.65 45.52
C ASN A 169 -27.97 -43.25 45.62
N LEU A 170 -29.13 -43.03 45.02
CA LEU A 170 -29.88 -41.77 45.13
C LEU A 170 -31.31 -42.09 45.56
N THR A 171 -31.76 -41.55 46.69
CA THR A 171 -33.18 -41.60 47.05
C THR A 171 -34.01 -40.69 46.14
N ALA A 172 -35.33 -40.81 46.18
CA ALA A 172 -36.22 -40.07 45.28
C ALA A 172 -36.00 -38.55 45.39
N GLY A 173 -35.70 -37.90 44.27
CA GLY A 173 -35.41 -36.46 44.21
C GLY A 173 -33.99 -36.05 44.62
N GLU A 174 -33.13 -36.97 45.05
CA GLU A 174 -31.71 -36.66 45.30
C GLU A 174 -30.91 -36.55 44.00
N ASN A 175 -29.80 -35.82 44.09
CA ASN A 175 -28.83 -35.68 43.01
C ASN A 175 -27.40 -35.74 43.55
N ILE A 176 -26.47 -36.02 42.64
CA ILE A 176 -25.03 -35.89 42.87
C ILE A 176 -24.41 -35.07 41.75
N ARG A 177 -23.47 -34.20 42.12
CA ARG A 177 -22.69 -33.42 41.16
C ARG A 177 -21.33 -34.06 40.93
N ILE A 178 -20.96 -34.20 39.66
CA ILE A 178 -19.69 -34.76 39.22
C ILE A 178 -18.81 -33.63 38.70
N TYR A 179 -17.53 -33.67 39.05
CA TYR A 179 -16.49 -32.80 38.51
C TYR A 179 -15.39 -33.66 37.89
N THR A 180 -14.91 -33.28 36.70
CA THR A 180 -13.83 -34.03 36.03
C THR A 180 -12.91 -33.08 35.28
N ASN A 181 -11.60 -33.19 35.53
CA ASN A 181 -10.58 -32.47 34.78
C ASN A 181 -10.10 -33.31 33.59
N TYR A 182 -9.93 -32.69 32.42
CA TYR A 182 -9.32 -33.32 31.26
C TYR A 182 -8.54 -32.30 30.41
N ASN A 183 -7.39 -32.71 29.88
CA ASN A 183 -6.56 -31.92 28.97
C ASN A 183 -6.62 -32.51 27.55
N TYR A 184 -7.03 -31.70 26.58
CA TYR A 184 -7.15 -32.09 25.17
C TYR A 184 -5.91 -31.73 24.36
N SER A 185 -5.77 -32.33 23.19
CA SER A 185 -5.02 -31.72 22.08
C SER A 185 -5.88 -30.65 21.40
N VAL A 186 -5.27 -29.80 20.58
CA VAL A 186 -6.00 -28.87 19.71
C VAL A 186 -7.07 -29.60 18.87
N GLY A 187 -8.28 -29.02 18.80
CA GLY A 187 -9.40 -29.53 18.01
C GLY A 187 -10.79 -29.36 18.63
N GLU A 188 -11.78 -29.95 17.95
CA GLU A 188 -13.17 -29.98 18.37
C GLU A 188 -13.58 -31.38 18.85
N TYR A 189 -14.30 -31.45 19.96
CA TYR A 189 -14.70 -32.70 20.60
C TYR A 189 -16.15 -32.68 21.06
N ASN A 190 -16.83 -33.83 20.92
CA ASN A 190 -18.17 -34.05 21.47
C ASN A 190 -18.06 -34.93 22.70
N VAL A 191 -18.17 -34.32 23.88
CA VAL A 191 -18.09 -35.00 25.16
C VAL A 191 -19.45 -35.58 25.51
N ILE A 192 -19.51 -36.85 25.91
CA ILE A 192 -20.77 -37.54 26.24
C ILE A 192 -20.74 -38.01 27.69
N ALA A 193 -21.58 -37.41 28.52
CA ALA A 193 -21.82 -37.86 29.89
C ALA A 193 -22.86 -38.97 29.88
N ASN A 194 -22.59 -40.06 30.59
CA ASN A 194 -23.50 -41.21 30.74
C ASN A 194 -23.67 -41.52 32.22
N ALA A 195 -24.90 -41.84 32.62
CA ALA A 195 -25.24 -42.30 33.96
C ALA A 195 -26.18 -43.50 33.81
N TYR A 196 -25.91 -44.56 34.56
CA TYR A 196 -26.63 -45.82 34.41
C TYR A 196 -26.63 -46.66 35.68
N ASP A 197 -27.64 -47.52 35.82
CA ASP A 197 -27.67 -48.65 36.75
C ASP A 197 -28.03 -49.93 35.97
N ASN A 198 -28.50 -50.99 36.64
CA ASN A 198 -28.90 -52.24 35.98
C ASN A 198 -30.16 -52.14 35.08
N LEU A 199 -30.92 -51.05 35.20
CA LEU A 199 -32.25 -50.86 34.61
C LEU A 199 -32.36 -49.55 33.81
N ASN A 200 -31.73 -48.50 34.31
CA ASN A 200 -31.84 -47.11 33.88
C ASN A 200 -30.56 -46.69 33.16
N ASN A 201 -30.71 -45.87 32.13
CA ASN A 201 -29.59 -45.21 31.46
C ASN A 201 -30.00 -43.82 30.95
N HIS A 202 -29.06 -42.89 30.99
CA HIS A 202 -29.23 -41.59 30.39
C HIS A 202 -27.90 -41.03 29.93
N SER A 203 -27.91 -40.34 28.80
CA SER A 203 -26.73 -39.69 28.24
C SER A 203 -27.04 -38.29 27.72
N THR A 204 -26.09 -37.38 27.85
CA THR A 204 -26.15 -36.03 27.26
C THR A 204 -24.80 -35.67 26.65
N THR A 205 -24.80 -34.76 25.67
CA THR A 205 -23.61 -34.39 24.88
C THR A 205 -23.33 -32.90 25.00
N LEU A 206 -22.05 -32.54 25.04
CA LEU A 206 -21.53 -31.17 25.04
C LEU A 206 -20.39 -31.06 24.03
N SER A 207 -20.48 -30.11 23.10
CA SER A 207 -19.40 -29.81 22.16
C SER A 207 -18.42 -28.81 22.78
N VAL A 208 -17.13 -29.07 22.65
CA VAL A 208 -16.04 -28.18 23.09
C VAL A 208 -15.02 -27.99 21.97
N LYS A 209 -14.43 -26.80 21.89
CA LYS A 209 -13.31 -26.47 21.01
C LYS A 209 -12.14 -26.01 21.90
N THR A 210 -10.96 -26.52 21.64
CA THR A 210 -9.71 -26.04 22.26
C THR A 210 -9.08 -24.99 21.36
N ASN A 211 -8.28 -24.10 21.94
CA ASN A 211 -7.58 -23.04 21.20
C ASN A 211 -6.26 -22.71 21.89
N THR A 212 -5.23 -22.31 21.14
CA THR A 212 -3.88 -22.02 21.59
C THR A 212 -3.47 -20.61 21.21
N THR A 213 -2.53 -20.02 21.95
CA THR A 213 -1.99 -18.71 21.58
C THR A 213 -1.10 -18.84 20.34
N PRO A 214 -1.18 -17.90 19.37
CA PRO A 214 -0.22 -17.83 18.28
C PRO A 214 1.22 -17.75 18.80
N VAL A 215 2.17 -18.35 18.10
CA VAL A 215 3.59 -18.32 18.42
C VAL A 215 4.31 -17.51 17.36
N ILE A 216 4.96 -16.42 17.79
CA ILE A 216 5.81 -15.58 16.94
C ILE A 216 7.29 -15.89 17.23
N SER A 217 8.06 -16.10 16.16
CA SER A 217 9.52 -16.18 16.21
C SER A 217 10.13 -14.79 16.00
N PRO A 218 11.38 -14.56 16.48
CA PRO A 218 11.99 -13.23 16.42
C PRO A 218 12.00 -12.64 15.01
N LEU A 219 11.42 -11.46 14.87
CA LEU A 219 11.43 -10.66 13.65
C LEU A 219 12.81 -10.02 13.47
N PRO A 220 13.35 -9.98 12.24
CA PRO A 220 14.62 -9.33 11.97
C PRO A 220 14.49 -7.80 12.09
N ASP A 221 15.59 -7.14 12.43
CA ASP A 221 15.70 -5.69 12.33
C ASP A 221 15.72 -5.24 10.86
N VAL A 222 15.22 -4.03 10.60
CA VAL A 222 15.10 -3.48 9.25
C VAL A 222 15.90 -2.20 9.13
N THR A 223 16.80 -2.16 8.15
CA THR A 223 17.57 -0.96 7.80
C THR A 223 17.30 -0.57 6.35
N PHE A 224 16.95 0.69 6.11
CA PHE A 224 16.81 1.26 4.77
C PHE A 224 17.15 2.75 4.78
N LYS A 225 17.39 3.33 3.62
CA LYS A 225 17.66 4.77 3.49
C LYS A 225 16.37 5.56 3.43
N GLU A 226 16.36 6.78 3.94
CA GLU A 226 15.24 7.70 3.74
C GLU A 226 14.92 7.87 2.24
N ASP A 227 13.68 8.26 1.95
CA ASP A 227 13.09 8.35 0.60
C ASP A 227 13.04 7.05 -0.20
N ASN A 228 13.37 5.93 0.45
CA ASN A 228 13.21 4.59 -0.07
C ASN A 228 12.24 3.78 0.80
N TYR A 229 12.11 2.49 0.51
CA TYR A 229 11.27 1.56 1.25
C TYR A 229 11.97 0.21 1.46
N SER A 230 11.41 -0.59 2.37
CA SER A 230 11.82 -1.98 2.60
C SER A 230 10.59 -2.89 2.70
N ASP A 231 10.63 -4.01 1.98
CA ASP A 231 9.62 -5.09 2.01
C ASP A 231 10.21 -6.41 2.52
N ALA A 232 11.24 -6.32 3.38
CA ALA A 232 12.06 -7.47 3.76
C ALA A 232 11.34 -8.50 4.64
N ILE A 233 10.28 -8.11 5.36
CA ILE A 233 9.56 -8.98 6.31
C ILE A 233 8.28 -9.52 5.66
N VAL A 234 8.16 -10.85 5.64
CA VAL A 234 6.91 -11.57 5.33
C VAL A 234 6.46 -12.26 6.62
N LEU A 235 5.38 -11.78 7.24
CA LEU A 235 5.00 -12.18 8.61
C LEU A 235 4.65 -13.67 8.73
N ASP A 236 4.08 -14.26 7.67
CA ASP A 236 3.74 -15.69 7.60
C ASP A 236 4.96 -16.61 7.80
N ASN A 237 6.18 -16.12 7.58
CA ASN A 237 7.40 -16.92 7.81
C ASN A 237 7.81 -16.95 9.29
N TYR A 238 7.20 -16.13 10.13
CA TYR A 238 7.61 -15.92 11.52
C TYR A 238 6.52 -16.27 12.53
N VAL A 239 5.35 -16.71 12.08
CA VAL A 239 4.24 -17.08 12.96
C VAL A 239 3.80 -18.51 12.69
N SER A 240 3.33 -19.16 13.75
CA SER A 240 2.63 -20.43 13.69
C SER A 240 1.59 -20.50 14.79
N ASP A 241 0.46 -21.11 14.51
CA ASP A 241 -0.63 -21.37 15.43
C ASP A 241 -1.04 -22.85 15.31
N GLU A 242 -1.17 -23.56 16.43
CA GLU A 242 -1.50 -25.01 16.39
C GLU A 242 -2.93 -25.26 15.92
N ASP A 243 -3.81 -24.27 16.01
CA ASP A 243 -5.19 -24.32 15.55
C ASP A 243 -5.28 -24.01 14.05
N SER A 244 -4.81 -22.83 13.63
CA SER A 244 -4.81 -22.41 12.23
C SER A 244 -4.00 -21.14 11.96
N ASP A 245 -3.03 -21.23 11.04
CA ASP A 245 -2.30 -20.05 10.54
C ASP A 245 -3.15 -19.16 9.61
N ALA A 246 -4.21 -19.71 9.01
CA ALA A 246 -4.97 -19.02 7.96
C ALA A 246 -5.90 -17.93 8.49
N GLU A 247 -6.20 -17.94 9.79
CA GLU A 247 -7.19 -17.06 10.43
C GLU A 247 -6.52 -15.99 11.32
N LEU A 248 -5.20 -15.86 11.23
CA LEU A 248 -4.43 -14.89 12.00
C LEU A 248 -4.59 -13.47 11.46
N THR A 249 -4.84 -12.53 12.36
CA THR A 249 -4.97 -11.10 12.05
C THR A 249 -3.82 -10.31 12.67
N TRP A 250 -3.17 -9.48 11.85
CA TRP A 250 -2.04 -8.66 12.28
C TRP A 250 -2.42 -7.21 12.53
N THR A 251 -1.82 -6.64 13.57
CA THR A 251 -1.84 -5.22 13.86
C THR A 251 -0.41 -4.72 14.11
N VAL A 252 -0.19 -3.43 13.89
CA VAL A 252 1.12 -2.79 14.08
C VAL A 252 0.98 -1.53 14.93
N SER A 253 1.98 -1.27 15.77
CA SER A 253 2.07 -0.08 16.60
C SER A 253 3.52 0.42 16.70
N GLY A 254 3.69 1.67 17.14
CA GLY A 254 5.00 2.34 17.19
C GLY A 254 5.34 3.14 15.91
N ASN A 255 4.57 2.98 14.83
CA ASN A 255 4.71 3.73 13.58
C ASN A 255 3.89 5.04 13.61
N SER A 256 4.31 6.05 12.82
CA SER A 256 3.66 7.35 12.72
C SER A 256 3.81 7.95 11.31
N SER A 257 2.93 8.89 10.93
CA SER A 257 3.05 9.63 9.66
C SER A 257 4.30 10.49 9.58
N ASP A 258 4.83 10.90 10.73
CA ASP A 258 5.93 11.87 10.86
C ASP A 258 7.29 11.18 11.09
N THR A 259 7.31 9.86 11.22
CA THR A 259 8.52 9.04 11.45
C THR A 259 8.57 7.85 10.47
N VAL A 260 8.64 6.62 10.98
CA VAL A 260 8.50 5.38 10.21
C VAL A 260 7.03 5.08 10.01
N ARG A 261 6.65 4.81 8.77
CA ARG A 261 5.32 4.37 8.35
C ARG A 261 5.39 2.89 7.99
N VAL A 262 4.38 2.15 8.44
CA VAL A 262 4.32 0.71 8.23
C VAL A 262 2.97 0.35 7.66
N LYS A 263 2.98 -0.47 6.61
CA LYS A 263 1.78 -1.04 6.01
C LYS A 263 1.94 -2.54 5.88
N ILE A 264 1.01 -3.29 6.47
CA ILE A 264 0.88 -4.73 6.25
C ILE A 264 0.03 -4.92 4.99
N LEU A 265 0.59 -5.58 3.98
CA LEU A 265 -0.05 -5.86 2.70
C LEU A 265 -0.98 -7.09 2.81
N PRO A 266 -1.90 -7.32 1.85
CA PRO A 266 -2.85 -8.44 1.91
C PRO A 266 -2.20 -9.84 1.91
N ASP A 267 -0.95 -9.94 1.48
CA ASP A 267 -0.12 -11.16 1.50
C ASP A 267 0.84 -11.17 2.71
N HIS A 268 0.53 -10.39 3.74
CA HIS A 268 1.29 -10.26 4.99
C HIS A 268 2.77 -9.87 4.82
N ARG A 269 3.14 -9.31 3.66
CA ARG A 269 4.38 -8.54 3.51
C ARG A 269 4.27 -7.21 4.22
N VAL A 270 5.34 -6.81 4.91
CA VAL A 270 5.42 -5.54 5.61
C VAL A 270 6.20 -4.55 4.78
N ASN A 271 5.54 -3.48 4.35
CA ASN A 271 6.15 -2.34 3.68
C ASN A 271 6.50 -1.26 4.71
N PHE A 272 7.80 -1.02 4.88
CA PHE A 272 8.37 0.05 5.67
C PHE A 272 8.71 1.23 4.77
N THR A 273 8.28 2.43 5.16
CA THR A 273 8.64 3.70 4.54
C THR A 273 8.91 4.73 5.63
N SER A 274 9.48 5.88 5.30
CA SER A 274 9.65 7.01 6.22
C SER A 274 8.82 8.22 5.80
N ALA A 275 8.71 9.20 6.69
CA ALA A 275 8.43 10.57 6.27
C ALA A 275 9.57 11.09 5.38
N LEU A 276 9.25 12.08 4.54
CA LEU A 276 10.22 12.75 3.67
C LEU A 276 11.35 13.33 4.53
N ASN A 277 12.59 13.02 4.19
CA ASN A 277 13.80 13.52 4.86
C ASN A 277 13.85 13.19 6.37
N TYR A 278 13.22 12.08 6.77
CA TYR A 278 13.29 11.55 8.13
C TYR A 278 14.32 10.44 8.22
N TYR A 279 15.28 10.60 9.14
CA TYR A 279 16.24 9.58 9.53
C TYR A 279 16.31 9.44 11.07
N ASN A 280 16.71 8.26 11.54
CA ASN A 280 16.86 7.97 12.98
C ASN A 280 18.08 7.09 13.31
N ASP A 281 18.97 6.88 12.33
CA ASP A 281 20.26 6.24 12.54
C ASP A 281 21.11 6.96 13.63
N PRO A 282 21.86 6.23 14.46
CA PRO A 282 21.91 4.75 14.57
C PRO A 282 20.93 4.16 15.57
N ASN A 283 20.07 4.97 16.19
CA ASN A 283 19.27 4.54 17.34
C ASN A 283 18.00 3.77 16.93
N GLY A 284 17.46 4.03 15.75
CA GLY A 284 16.25 3.39 15.25
C GLY A 284 14.98 3.70 16.05
N ILE A 285 13.88 3.02 15.71
CA ILE A 285 12.62 3.02 16.44
C ILE A 285 12.06 1.61 16.52
N ASN A 286 11.50 1.26 17.68
CA ASN A 286 10.86 -0.03 17.89
C ASN A 286 9.44 -0.03 17.29
N ILE A 287 9.18 -0.99 16.42
CA ILE A 287 7.85 -1.24 15.84
C ILE A 287 7.36 -2.60 16.35
N THR A 288 6.21 -2.62 16.99
CA THR A 288 5.62 -3.85 17.56
C THR A 288 4.52 -4.38 16.65
N PHE A 289 4.64 -5.64 16.27
CA PHE A 289 3.62 -6.40 15.56
C PHE A 289 2.89 -7.30 16.54
N THR A 290 1.57 -7.24 16.54
CA THR A 290 0.71 -8.09 17.35
C THR A 290 -0.14 -8.95 16.42
N VAL A 291 -0.09 -10.26 16.61
CA VAL A 291 -0.93 -11.24 15.94
C VAL A 291 -2.03 -11.71 16.89
N VAL A 292 -3.23 -11.89 16.34
CA VAL A 292 -4.46 -12.31 17.03
C VAL A 292 -5.06 -13.49 16.28
N ASP A 293 -5.45 -14.54 17.00
CA ASP A 293 -6.26 -15.63 16.46
C ASP A 293 -7.76 -15.28 16.44
N MET A 294 -8.60 -16.19 15.94
CA MET A 294 -10.05 -15.97 15.83
C MET A 294 -10.78 -15.91 17.19
N ASP A 295 -10.18 -16.51 18.23
CA ASP A 295 -10.71 -16.59 19.59
C ASP A 295 -10.16 -15.46 20.50
N GLY A 296 -9.30 -14.59 19.94
CA GLY A 296 -8.76 -13.38 20.55
C GLY A 296 -7.47 -13.56 21.36
N LEU A 297 -6.81 -14.72 21.30
CA LEU A 297 -5.50 -14.90 21.94
C LEU A 297 -4.42 -14.22 21.09
N THR A 298 -3.42 -13.66 21.76
CA THR A 298 -2.47 -12.74 21.14
C THR A 298 -1.03 -13.11 21.41
N SER A 299 -0.18 -12.83 20.43
CA SER A 299 1.27 -12.80 20.59
C SER A 299 1.84 -11.56 19.93
N ASN A 300 3.01 -11.11 20.36
CA ASN A 300 3.65 -9.94 19.78
C ASN A 300 5.16 -10.08 19.77
N ASP A 301 5.77 -9.38 18.82
CA ASP A 301 7.20 -9.18 18.75
C ASP A 301 7.53 -7.79 18.22
N THR A 302 8.76 -7.33 18.45
CA THR A 302 9.22 -6.00 18.09
C THR A 302 10.44 -6.08 17.19
N THR A 303 10.42 -5.33 16.09
CA THR A 303 11.58 -5.12 15.22
C THR A 303 12.16 -3.72 15.44
N LEU A 304 13.49 -3.60 15.42
CA LEU A 304 14.14 -2.30 15.37
C LEU A 304 14.20 -1.83 13.91
N VAL A 305 13.64 -0.65 13.64
CA VAL A 305 13.68 -0.02 12.31
C VAL A 305 14.65 1.16 12.31
N ILE A 306 15.68 1.07 11.48
CA ILE A 306 16.71 2.10 11.30
C ILE A 306 16.54 2.71 9.90
N VAL A 307 16.30 4.02 9.87
CA VAL A 307 16.28 4.82 8.65
C VAL A 307 17.61 5.58 8.56
N GLU A 308 18.43 5.18 7.61
CA GLU A 308 19.72 5.80 7.31
C GLU A 308 19.54 7.09 6.51
N LYS A 309 20.43 8.06 6.78
CA LYS A 309 20.46 9.31 6.02
C LYS A 309 20.82 9.06 4.55
N LEU A 310 20.09 9.69 3.64
CA LEU A 310 20.41 9.75 2.21
C LEU A 310 20.72 11.20 1.86
N ASN A 311 21.82 11.44 1.14
CA ASN A 311 22.19 12.80 0.79
C ASN A 311 21.36 13.33 -0.40
N ASP A 312 20.59 14.37 -0.14
CA ASP A 312 19.91 15.21 -1.13
C ASP A 312 20.87 16.22 -1.76
N PRO A 313 20.83 16.41 -3.09
CA PRO A 313 21.57 17.48 -3.74
C PRO A 313 21.08 18.88 -3.31
N PRO A 314 21.95 19.90 -3.37
CA PRO A 314 21.54 21.29 -3.25
C PRO A 314 20.49 21.67 -4.28
N ASN A 315 19.72 22.72 -4.00
CA ASN A 315 18.70 23.26 -4.90
C ASN A 315 18.88 24.77 -5.07
N ILE A 316 19.07 25.25 -6.30
CA ILE A 316 19.12 26.67 -6.64
C ILE A 316 17.69 27.23 -6.67
N THR A 317 17.28 27.89 -5.59
CA THR A 317 15.93 28.43 -5.42
C THR A 317 15.71 29.75 -6.15
N TRP A 318 16.78 30.52 -6.39
CA TRP A 318 16.72 31.76 -7.17
C TRP A 318 18.07 32.09 -7.80
N HIS A 319 18.05 32.82 -8.92
CA HIS A 319 19.24 33.27 -9.60
C HIS A 319 19.00 34.59 -10.35
N SER A 320 20.10 35.29 -10.64
CA SER A 320 20.11 36.50 -11.46
C SER A 320 21.34 36.50 -12.37
N PRO A 321 21.18 36.91 -13.66
CA PRO A 321 19.93 37.31 -14.31
C PRO A 321 18.91 36.17 -14.48
N GLU A 322 17.61 36.47 -14.38
CA GLU A 322 16.55 35.48 -14.64
C GLU A 322 16.56 35.02 -16.11
N ASN A 323 16.93 35.92 -17.04
CA ASN A 323 17.08 35.56 -18.44
C ASN A 323 18.44 34.86 -18.66
N LEU A 324 18.37 33.60 -19.11
CA LEU A 324 19.55 32.78 -19.43
C LEU A 324 20.30 33.23 -20.70
N LYS A 325 19.78 34.22 -21.43
CA LYS A 325 20.48 34.90 -22.54
C LYS A 325 20.80 36.33 -22.11
N VAL A 326 22.07 36.58 -21.84
CA VAL A 326 22.54 37.85 -21.30
C VAL A 326 23.36 38.58 -22.36
N PHE A 327 23.09 39.87 -22.55
CA PHE A 327 23.86 40.72 -23.46
C PHE A 327 24.59 41.77 -22.64
N VAL A 328 25.93 41.77 -22.69
CA VAL A 328 26.76 42.69 -21.90
C VAL A 328 27.61 43.51 -22.86
N ALA A 329 27.63 44.82 -22.70
CA ALA A 329 28.53 45.68 -23.45
C ALA A 329 29.97 45.51 -22.95
N THR A 330 30.94 45.63 -23.84
CA THR A 330 32.35 45.76 -23.45
C THR A 330 32.55 46.97 -22.52
N ASN A 331 33.32 46.81 -21.44
CA ASN A 331 33.48 47.76 -20.34
C ASN A 331 32.22 48.03 -19.50
N GLY A 332 31.13 47.31 -19.77
CA GLY A 332 29.97 47.25 -18.90
C GLY A 332 30.18 46.27 -17.74
N GLU A 333 29.13 46.09 -16.95
CA GLU A 333 29.14 45.19 -15.81
C GLU A 333 27.87 44.33 -15.78
N GLN A 334 28.02 43.06 -15.42
CA GLN A 334 26.91 42.15 -15.14
C GLN A 334 27.14 41.43 -13.82
N LEU A 335 26.26 41.66 -12.85
CA LEU A 335 26.26 40.90 -11.59
C LEU A 335 25.50 39.59 -11.78
N PHE A 336 26.18 38.47 -11.58
CA PHE A 336 25.57 37.17 -11.40
C PHE A 336 25.40 36.88 -9.91
N ASN A 337 24.24 36.36 -9.53
CA ASN A 337 23.93 36.06 -8.13
C ASN A 337 22.97 34.87 -8.04
N HIS A 338 22.90 34.22 -6.88
CA HIS A 338 21.97 33.13 -6.63
C HIS A 338 21.58 33.03 -5.15
N THR A 339 20.54 32.25 -4.87
CA THR A 339 20.31 31.63 -3.57
C THR A 339 20.16 30.13 -3.78
N SER A 340 20.70 29.35 -2.84
CA SER A 340 20.62 27.90 -2.87
C SER A 340 20.40 27.39 -1.46
N GLU A 341 19.67 26.30 -1.37
CA GLU A 341 19.33 25.63 -0.12
C GLU A 341 19.60 24.13 -0.29
N ASP A 342 19.88 23.46 0.81
CA ASP A 342 20.09 22.03 0.87
C ASP A 342 19.54 21.57 2.21
N ILE A 343 18.68 20.56 2.16
CA ILE A 343 17.92 20.11 3.33
C ILE A 343 18.80 19.35 4.33
N ASP A 344 19.89 18.77 3.84
CA ASP A 344 20.81 17.95 4.61
C ASP A 344 22.00 18.73 5.15
N ASN A 345 22.46 19.71 4.37
CA ASN A 345 23.74 20.37 4.55
C ASN A 345 23.57 21.90 4.49
N PRO A 346 23.70 22.62 5.62
CA PRO A 346 23.60 24.08 5.60
C PRO A 346 24.82 24.76 4.95
N THR A 347 25.90 24.02 4.68
CA THR A 347 27.15 24.56 4.11
C THR A 347 27.30 24.14 2.65
N LEU A 348 27.25 25.13 1.76
CA LEU A 348 27.35 24.93 0.31
C LEU A 348 28.63 25.58 -0.25
N TYR A 349 29.10 25.02 -1.37
CA TYR A 349 30.26 25.52 -2.10
C TYR A 349 29.86 25.90 -3.52
N TYR A 350 30.31 27.07 -3.96
CA TYR A 350 29.94 27.64 -5.25
C TYR A 350 31.13 27.70 -6.18
N ASN A 351 30.87 27.56 -7.47
CA ASN A 351 31.85 27.78 -8.52
C ASN A 351 31.18 28.45 -9.72
N TRP A 352 31.51 29.71 -9.92
CA TRP A 352 31.22 30.45 -11.15
C TRP A 352 32.35 30.19 -12.14
N SER A 353 32.02 29.77 -13.35
CA SER A 353 32.99 29.57 -14.42
C SER A 353 32.57 30.30 -15.70
N LEU A 354 33.56 30.79 -16.44
CA LEU A 354 33.42 31.39 -17.75
C LEU A 354 34.20 30.52 -18.74
N ASP A 355 33.50 29.96 -19.73
CA ASP A 355 34.05 29.01 -20.72
C ASP A 355 34.81 27.84 -20.09
N GLY A 356 34.29 27.35 -18.95
CA GLY A 356 34.86 26.24 -18.18
C GLY A 356 35.98 26.63 -17.21
N LEU A 357 36.41 27.89 -17.18
CA LEU A 357 37.44 28.37 -16.25
C LEU A 357 36.80 29.09 -15.05
N THR A 358 37.15 28.65 -13.84
CA THR A 358 36.66 29.27 -12.60
C THR A 358 37.01 30.75 -12.52
N GLN A 359 36.00 31.57 -12.22
CA GLN A 359 36.09 33.02 -12.03
C GLN A 359 35.84 33.43 -10.58
N SER A 360 34.94 32.75 -9.88
CA SER A 360 34.57 33.09 -8.50
C SER A 360 34.03 31.88 -7.75
N ILE A 361 34.17 31.88 -6.42
CA ILE A 361 33.59 30.90 -5.49
C ILE A 361 32.68 31.57 -4.44
N SER A 362 32.39 32.86 -4.61
CA SER A 362 31.53 33.64 -3.73
C SER A 362 30.05 33.48 -4.12
N GLN A 363 29.14 33.90 -3.23
CA GLN A 363 27.68 33.91 -3.48
C GLN A 363 27.29 34.64 -4.78
N SER A 364 28.09 35.64 -5.17
CA SER A 364 27.89 36.43 -6.39
C SER A 364 29.20 36.64 -7.13
N TRP A 365 29.10 36.94 -8.42
CA TRP A 365 30.22 37.28 -9.27
C TRP A 365 29.88 38.49 -10.16
N LEU A 366 30.69 39.55 -10.08
CA LEU A 366 30.59 40.70 -10.98
C LEU A 366 31.46 40.45 -12.21
N TYR A 367 30.82 40.25 -13.35
CA TYR A 367 31.47 40.10 -14.64
C TYR A 367 31.69 41.47 -15.30
N GLN A 368 32.94 41.77 -15.65
CA GLN A 368 33.35 43.05 -16.26
C GLN A 368 34.13 42.77 -17.56
N PRO A 369 33.44 42.44 -18.68
CA PRO A 369 34.10 42.08 -19.92
C PRO A 369 34.84 43.25 -20.56
N THR A 370 35.94 42.95 -21.23
CA THR A 370 36.72 43.89 -22.03
C THR A 370 36.53 43.64 -23.53
N MET A 371 37.13 44.48 -24.37
CA MET A 371 37.07 44.33 -25.84
C MET A 371 37.62 42.99 -26.34
N SER A 372 38.56 42.35 -25.62
CA SER A 372 39.09 41.02 -26.01
C SER A 372 38.12 39.89 -25.72
N ASP A 373 37.12 40.14 -24.87
CA ASP A 373 36.08 39.19 -24.49
C ASP A 373 34.86 39.32 -25.41
N ALA A 374 34.97 39.98 -26.57
CA ALA A 374 33.86 40.11 -27.50
C ALA A 374 33.50 38.77 -28.14
N GLY A 375 32.23 38.38 -28.08
CA GLY A 375 31.76 37.10 -28.59
C GLY A 375 30.72 36.43 -27.70
N ASN A 376 30.52 35.14 -27.92
CA ASN A 376 29.63 34.32 -27.11
C ASN A 376 30.44 33.55 -26.09
N HIS A 377 29.98 33.58 -24.84
CA HIS A 377 30.57 32.92 -23.69
C HIS A 377 29.52 32.09 -22.96
N ILE A 378 29.99 31.09 -22.23
CA ILE A 378 29.17 30.27 -21.34
C ILE A 378 29.55 30.61 -19.90
N VAL A 379 28.57 31.09 -19.13
CA VAL A 379 28.71 31.24 -17.69
C VAL A 379 27.97 30.09 -17.01
N ASN A 380 28.67 29.33 -16.17
CA ASN A 380 28.11 28.24 -15.39
C ASN A 380 28.27 28.52 -13.90
N LEU A 381 27.17 28.41 -13.15
CA LEU A 381 27.19 28.26 -11.71
C LEU A 381 27.03 26.78 -11.37
N THR A 382 27.94 26.25 -10.56
CA THR A 382 27.81 24.94 -9.93
C THR A 382 27.74 25.15 -8.42
N VAL A 383 26.72 24.58 -7.79
CA VAL A 383 26.52 24.54 -6.34
C VAL A 383 26.66 23.10 -5.90
N LYS A 384 27.50 22.86 -4.89
CA LYS A 384 27.70 21.53 -4.32
C LYS A 384 27.63 21.55 -2.79
N ASP A 385 27.22 20.46 -2.21
CA ASP A 385 27.36 20.20 -0.78
C ASP A 385 28.77 19.64 -0.46
N ASN A 386 28.97 19.19 0.77
CA ASN A 386 30.19 18.50 1.23
C ASN A 386 30.14 16.96 1.05
N LEU A 387 29.04 16.41 0.55
CA LEU A 387 28.76 14.97 0.40
C LEU A 387 28.70 14.50 -1.06
N GLY A 388 28.84 15.42 -2.02
CA GLY A 388 28.91 15.16 -3.46
C GLY A 388 27.65 15.50 -4.26
N GLY A 389 26.58 15.98 -3.62
CA GLY A 389 25.39 16.49 -4.30
C GLY A 389 25.70 17.77 -5.07
N ILE A 390 25.09 17.92 -6.26
CA ILE A 390 25.37 19.04 -7.18
C ILE A 390 24.07 19.53 -7.82
N ASP A 391 23.95 20.86 -7.92
CA ASP A 391 23.01 21.54 -8.80
C ASP A 391 23.74 22.61 -9.62
N SER A 392 23.21 22.94 -10.80
CA SER A 392 23.89 23.85 -11.72
C SER A 392 22.93 24.60 -12.64
N ILE A 393 23.36 25.80 -13.03
CA ILE A 393 22.65 26.65 -13.98
C ILE A 393 23.62 27.32 -14.93
N GLN A 394 23.18 27.53 -16.17
CA GLN A 394 23.98 28.05 -17.27
C GLN A 394 23.34 29.29 -17.91
N TRP A 395 24.16 30.31 -18.17
CA TRP A 395 23.83 31.46 -19.02
C TRP A 395 24.65 31.45 -20.30
N ASN A 396 23.99 31.79 -21.41
CA ASN A 396 24.63 32.14 -22.67
C ASN A 396 24.83 33.66 -22.69
N VAL A 397 26.07 34.10 -22.58
CA VAL A 397 26.41 35.52 -22.51
C VAL A 397 26.98 35.97 -23.86
N THR A 398 26.38 36.97 -24.47
CA THR A 398 26.94 37.64 -25.65
C THR A 398 27.53 38.96 -25.23
N VAL A 399 28.85 39.06 -25.30
CA VAL A 399 29.57 40.31 -25.13
C VAL A 399 29.63 41.02 -26.48
N TYR A 400 29.05 42.21 -26.54
CA TYR A 400 29.05 43.02 -27.75
C TYR A 400 29.90 44.27 -27.57
N ILE A 401 30.61 44.64 -28.63
CA ILE A 401 31.47 45.81 -28.63
C ILE A 401 30.61 47.07 -28.71
N THR A 402 30.90 48.00 -27.82
CA THR A 402 30.37 49.36 -27.83
C THR A 402 31.46 50.40 -28.02
N TYR A 403 31.06 51.54 -28.55
CA TYR A 403 31.90 52.72 -28.74
C TYR A 403 31.19 53.94 -28.17
N CYS A 404 31.95 55.01 -27.94
CA CYS A 404 31.43 56.28 -27.47
C CYS A 404 30.70 56.19 -26.13
N ASN A 405 31.20 55.39 -25.17
CA ASN A 405 30.50 55.10 -23.90
C ASN A 405 29.08 54.53 -24.14
N ASP A 406 28.99 53.37 -24.80
CA ASP A 406 27.72 52.65 -25.07
C ASP A 406 26.72 53.35 -26.00
N HIS A 407 27.11 54.46 -26.63
CA HIS A 407 26.25 55.19 -27.55
C HIS A 407 26.24 54.62 -28.98
N TYR A 408 27.19 53.76 -29.34
CA TYR A 408 27.21 53.06 -30.63
C TYR A 408 27.59 51.58 -30.46
N ASN A 409 26.90 50.70 -31.19
CA ASN A 409 27.22 49.29 -31.30
C ASN A 409 27.09 48.88 -32.78
N VAL A 410 28.10 48.17 -33.29
CA VAL A 410 28.19 47.71 -34.69
C VAL A 410 27.11 46.73 -35.11
N SER A 411 26.45 46.05 -34.16
CA SER A 411 25.32 45.17 -34.44
C SER A 411 23.97 45.90 -34.44
N MET A 412 23.93 47.14 -33.94
CA MET A 412 22.76 48.00 -34.06
C MET A 412 22.77 48.64 -35.46
N GLY A 413 21.60 48.93 -36.02
CA GLY A 413 21.48 49.56 -37.33
C GLY A 413 22.04 50.99 -37.36
N ASP A 414 21.38 51.89 -38.09
CA ASP A 414 21.84 53.28 -38.20
C ASP A 414 22.05 53.94 -36.82
N TRP A 415 23.23 54.52 -36.62
CA TRP A 415 23.59 55.22 -35.41
C TRP A 415 22.94 56.60 -35.40
N THR A 416 21.88 56.74 -34.61
CA THR A 416 21.13 57.99 -34.49
C THR A 416 21.54 58.76 -33.24
N VAL A 417 22.01 60.00 -33.40
CA VAL A 417 22.38 60.90 -32.31
C VAL A 417 21.30 61.97 -32.11
N ASN A 418 20.67 61.97 -30.94
CA ASN A 418 19.61 62.89 -30.54
C ASN A 418 19.88 63.58 -29.18
N SER A 419 21.08 63.41 -28.64
CA SER A 419 21.54 63.95 -27.36
C SER A 419 22.98 64.47 -27.45
N ASN A 420 23.54 64.96 -26.35
CA ASN A 420 24.95 65.32 -26.26
C ASN A 420 25.81 64.06 -26.09
N ILE A 421 26.64 63.75 -27.08
CA ILE A 421 27.54 62.59 -27.08
C ILE A 421 28.97 63.07 -27.33
N THR A 422 29.91 62.56 -26.56
CA THR A 422 31.34 62.84 -26.76
C THR A 422 32.10 61.52 -26.83
N CYS A 423 32.75 61.26 -27.95
CA CYS A 423 33.63 60.11 -28.13
C CYS A 423 35.07 60.59 -28.22
N GLN A 424 35.97 59.93 -27.49
CA GLN A 424 37.37 60.32 -27.45
C GLN A 424 38.32 59.13 -27.45
N ASN A 425 39.45 59.24 -28.16
CA ASN A 425 40.53 58.25 -28.16
C ASN A 425 40.11 56.84 -28.64
N GLU A 426 39.16 56.75 -29.57
CA GLU A 426 38.61 55.49 -30.07
C GLU A 426 38.81 55.33 -31.58
N THR A 427 38.91 54.10 -32.06
CA THR A 427 38.78 53.77 -33.49
C THR A 427 37.44 53.06 -33.70
N ILE A 428 36.54 53.68 -34.43
CA ILE A 428 35.14 53.29 -34.57
C ILE A 428 34.91 52.76 -36.00
N PRO A 429 34.68 51.44 -36.18
CA PRO A 429 34.28 50.86 -37.46
C PRO A 429 32.77 51.03 -37.65
N LEU A 430 32.37 52.08 -38.38
CA LEU A 430 30.98 52.37 -38.68
C LEU A 430 30.47 51.46 -39.80
N LYS A 431 29.51 50.58 -39.49
CA LYS A 431 28.88 49.62 -40.44
C LYS A 431 27.43 49.98 -40.76
N ALA A 432 27.02 51.22 -40.48
CA ALA A 432 25.68 51.75 -40.69
C ALA A 432 25.73 53.27 -40.95
N ASN A 433 24.59 53.94 -41.20
CA ASN A 433 24.59 55.40 -41.32
C ASN A 433 24.73 56.05 -39.94
N LEU A 434 25.51 57.13 -39.85
CA LEU A 434 25.53 58.03 -38.70
C LEU A 434 24.59 59.20 -38.99
N ILE A 435 23.52 59.34 -38.21
CA ILE A 435 22.49 60.36 -38.40
C ILE A 435 22.42 61.24 -37.14
N VAL A 436 22.86 62.49 -37.25
CA VAL A 436 22.73 63.47 -36.17
C VAL A 436 21.47 64.30 -36.41
N GLN A 437 20.46 64.06 -35.58
CA GLN A 437 19.13 64.65 -35.71
C GLN A 437 19.07 66.05 -35.09
N ASN A 438 17.91 66.70 -35.22
CA ASN A 438 17.62 67.95 -34.51
C ASN A 438 17.89 67.81 -33.00
N ASN A 439 18.60 68.76 -32.40
CA ASN A 439 19.11 68.75 -31.02
C ASN A 439 20.20 67.70 -30.69
N GLY A 440 20.55 66.82 -31.63
CA GLY A 440 21.73 65.96 -31.49
C GLY A 440 23.01 66.77 -31.50
N ASN A 441 23.96 66.45 -30.64
CA ASN A 441 25.24 67.15 -30.52
C ASN A 441 26.37 66.15 -30.28
N LEU A 442 27.08 65.81 -31.36
CA LEU A 442 28.15 64.82 -31.36
C LEU A 442 29.51 65.50 -31.40
N THR A 443 30.37 65.18 -30.43
CA THR A 443 31.76 65.62 -30.41
C THR A 443 32.71 64.42 -30.56
N PHE A 444 33.51 64.45 -31.60
CA PHE A 444 34.60 63.53 -31.87
C PHE A 444 35.93 64.19 -31.53
N ARG A 445 36.71 63.58 -30.62
CA ARG A 445 38.00 64.11 -30.17
C ARG A 445 39.10 63.06 -30.21
N ASN A 446 40.14 63.25 -31.02
CA ASN A 446 41.18 62.25 -31.23
C ASN A 446 40.62 60.84 -31.52
N ILE A 447 39.67 60.74 -32.46
CA ILE A 447 39.07 59.46 -32.88
C ILE A 447 39.42 59.11 -34.31
N THR A 448 39.37 57.84 -34.67
CA THR A 448 39.39 57.38 -36.07
C THR A 448 38.03 56.75 -36.39
N LEU A 449 37.18 57.42 -37.16
CA LEU A 449 35.92 56.88 -37.67
C LEU A 449 36.17 56.26 -39.04
N GLN A 450 36.09 54.94 -39.12
CA GLN A 450 36.26 54.16 -40.35
C GLN A 450 34.89 53.75 -40.88
N ILE A 451 34.51 54.24 -42.06
CA ILE A 451 33.20 53.91 -42.65
C ILE A 451 33.35 52.65 -43.50
N ASN A 452 32.90 51.53 -42.95
CA ASN A 452 33.03 50.19 -43.54
C ASN A 452 31.92 49.96 -44.56
N SER A 453 32.12 50.47 -45.78
CA SER A 453 31.20 50.32 -46.92
C SER A 453 31.80 49.41 -47.99
N THR A 454 31.01 48.45 -48.47
CA THR A 454 31.38 47.52 -49.57
C THR A 454 31.01 48.05 -50.94
N VAL A 455 29.98 48.90 -51.00
CA VAL A 455 29.59 49.65 -52.21
C VAL A 455 29.55 51.13 -51.87
N GLY A 456 29.84 51.97 -52.86
CA GLY A 456 29.90 53.40 -52.60
C GLY A 456 28.53 53.94 -52.19
N GLY A 457 28.52 54.86 -51.23
CA GLY A 457 27.31 55.46 -50.68
C GLY A 457 26.42 54.52 -49.87
N GLN A 458 26.85 53.28 -49.59
CA GLN A 458 26.12 52.33 -48.75
C GLN A 458 25.83 52.93 -47.37
N TYR A 459 26.86 53.53 -46.76
CA TYR A 459 26.77 54.23 -45.48
C TYR A 459 27.34 55.64 -45.61
N GLY A 460 26.93 56.51 -44.70
CA GLY A 460 27.42 57.88 -44.65
C GLY A 460 27.09 58.57 -43.33
N ILE A 461 27.45 59.85 -43.27
CA ILE A 461 27.17 60.74 -42.16
C ILE A 461 26.15 61.76 -42.64
N THR A 462 25.03 61.88 -41.95
CA THR A 462 24.00 62.89 -42.22
C THR A 462 23.78 63.74 -40.99
N VAL A 463 24.00 65.05 -41.11
CA VAL A 463 23.68 66.04 -40.07
C VAL A 463 22.41 66.77 -40.50
N GLN A 464 21.30 66.49 -39.82
CA GLN A 464 20.00 67.09 -40.11
C GLN A 464 19.92 68.53 -39.56
N SER A 465 18.95 69.31 -40.03
CA SER A 465 18.71 70.67 -39.52
C SER A 465 18.58 70.66 -37.99
N GLY A 466 19.33 71.54 -37.31
CA GLY A 466 19.40 71.63 -35.85
C GLY A 466 20.35 70.63 -35.17
N GLY A 467 20.92 69.68 -35.90
CA GLY A 467 21.98 68.78 -35.41
C GLY A 467 23.36 69.45 -35.43
N LYS A 468 24.25 69.02 -34.54
CA LYS A 468 25.60 69.59 -34.38
C LYS A 468 26.65 68.48 -34.34
N VAL A 469 27.71 68.63 -35.14
CA VAL A 469 28.87 67.74 -35.14
C VAL A 469 30.14 68.58 -35.01
N TYR A 470 30.96 68.22 -34.03
CA TYR A 470 32.27 68.81 -33.77
C TYR A 470 33.33 67.72 -33.88
N ILE A 471 34.36 67.94 -34.70
CA ILE A 471 35.46 67.00 -34.90
C ILE A 471 36.77 67.74 -34.64
N THR A 472 37.47 67.40 -33.56
CA THR A 472 38.71 68.05 -33.14
C THR A 472 39.81 67.04 -32.87
N ASP A 473 41.06 67.47 -32.89
CA ASP A 473 42.19 66.75 -32.29
C ASP A 473 42.07 66.73 -30.75
N ARG A 474 43.06 66.12 -30.08
CA ARG A 474 43.04 65.98 -28.61
C ARG A 474 43.16 67.33 -27.91
N ASP A 475 44.06 68.19 -28.37
CA ASP A 475 44.54 69.36 -27.64
C ASP A 475 44.34 70.72 -28.37
N ASP A 476 43.63 70.75 -29.51
CA ASP A 476 43.41 71.94 -30.35
C ASP A 476 44.72 72.56 -30.91
N ASN A 477 45.82 71.78 -30.92
CA ASN A 477 47.12 72.21 -31.39
C ASN A 477 47.45 71.65 -32.79
N LYS A 478 47.41 72.53 -33.80
CA LYS A 478 47.71 72.16 -35.20
C LYS A 478 49.08 71.48 -35.45
N LEU A 479 50.05 71.62 -34.54
CA LEU A 479 51.41 71.06 -34.67
C LEU A 479 51.51 69.60 -34.25
N THR A 480 50.62 69.14 -33.37
CA THR A 480 50.47 67.73 -32.99
C THR A 480 49.59 67.06 -34.04
N THR A 481 50.18 66.15 -34.84
CA THR A 481 49.49 65.55 -36.00
C THR A 481 49.11 64.09 -35.80
N ASN A 482 49.61 63.48 -34.71
CA ASN A 482 49.36 62.08 -34.37
C ASN A 482 48.04 61.88 -33.60
N ASP A 483 47.40 62.96 -33.18
CA ASP A 483 46.20 62.99 -32.33
C ASP A 483 44.99 63.65 -33.04
N ARG A 484 45.10 63.81 -34.35
CA ARG A 484 44.02 64.30 -35.20
C ARG A 484 42.86 63.33 -35.18
N SER A 485 41.63 63.83 -35.10
CA SER A 485 40.50 62.99 -35.49
C SER A 485 40.55 62.71 -36.99
N VAL A 486 40.32 61.46 -37.37
CA VAL A 486 40.32 61.01 -38.77
C VAL A 486 38.96 60.41 -39.09
N ILE A 487 38.33 60.87 -40.16
CA ILE A 487 37.19 60.17 -40.77
C ILE A 487 37.65 59.66 -42.12
N GLU A 488 37.61 58.35 -42.31
CA GLU A 488 38.16 57.70 -43.49
C GLU A 488 37.34 56.50 -43.98
N ARG A 489 37.69 55.97 -45.16
CA ARG A 489 37.14 54.71 -45.65
C ARG A 489 37.68 53.58 -44.80
N GLY A 490 36.79 52.74 -44.32
CA GLY A 490 37.15 51.54 -43.60
C GLY A 490 37.20 50.31 -44.49
N GLU A 491 36.85 49.18 -43.89
CA GLU A 491 36.74 47.88 -44.56
C GLU A 491 35.81 47.96 -45.79
N GLY A 492 36.23 47.39 -46.91
CA GLY A 492 35.52 47.48 -48.21
C GLY A 492 35.96 48.66 -49.09
N GLY A 493 36.59 49.70 -48.52
CA GLY A 493 37.30 50.74 -49.27
C GLY A 493 36.42 51.63 -50.17
N ALA A 494 35.10 51.52 -50.07
CA ALA A 494 34.17 52.32 -50.86
C ALA A 494 34.03 53.75 -50.30
N ALA A 495 33.70 54.70 -51.18
CA ALA A 495 33.43 56.07 -50.76
C ALA A 495 32.09 56.18 -50.02
N TYR A 496 32.00 57.09 -49.07
CA TYR A 496 30.80 57.31 -48.25
C TYR A 496 30.23 58.71 -48.48
N ASN A 497 28.98 58.94 -48.09
CA ASN A 497 28.37 60.27 -48.17
C ASN A 497 28.57 61.05 -46.87
N LEU A 498 28.79 62.36 -46.99
CA LEU A 498 28.72 63.31 -45.88
C LEU A 498 27.73 64.40 -46.30
N ILE A 499 26.57 64.45 -45.63
CA ILE A 499 25.48 65.37 -45.95
C ILE A 499 25.24 66.25 -44.73
N VAL A 500 25.33 67.57 -44.91
CA VAL A 500 25.04 68.57 -43.88
C VAL A 500 23.88 69.42 -44.38
N ASN A 501 22.71 69.26 -43.77
CA ASN A 501 21.50 69.97 -44.19
C ASN A 501 21.53 71.44 -43.72
N GLY A 502 20.81 72.31 -44.44
CA GLY A 502 20.64 73.70 -44.02
C GLY A 502 20.07 73.79 -42.60
N GLY A 503 20.70 74.61 -41.74
CA GLY A 503 20.36 74.73 -40.32
C GLY A 503 21.11 73.78 -39.38
N ALA A 504 21.98 72.90 -39.90
CA ALA A 504 22.90 72.08 -39.11
C ALA A 504 24.22 72.82 -38.79
N VAL A 505 24.96 72.33 -37.79
CA VAL A 505 26.34 72.75 -37.51
C VAL A 505 27.28 71.57 -37.78
N PHE A 506 28.29 71.80 -38.63
CA PHE A 506 29.40 70.88 -38.82
C PHE A 506 30.71 71.66 -38.71
N GLU A 507 31.51 71.33 -37.70
CA GLU A 507 32.78 71.98 -37.42
C GLU A 507 33.88 70.92 -37.35
N MET A 508 34.93 71.10 -38.16
CA MET A 508 36.08 70.20 -38.18
C MET A 508 37.36 71.00 -38.07
N ARG A 509 38.11 70.80 -36.98
CA ARG A 509 39.37 71.51 -36.69
C ARG A 509 40.50 70.52 -36.45
N ASN A 510 41.69 70.86 -36.95
CA ASN A 510 42.92 70.05 -36.84
C ASN A 510 42.70 68.55 -37.11
N SER A 511 41.78 68.21 -38.01
CA SER A 511 41.32 66.84 -38.23
C SER A 511 41.41 66.50 -39.72
N LYS A 512 41.33 65.21 -40.06
CA LYS A 512 41.45 64.73 -41.44
C LYS A 512 40.15 64.07 -41.91
N LEU A 513 39.61 64.53 -43.03
CA LEU A 513 38.51 63.89 -43.74
C LEU A 513 39.05 63.27 -45.03
N ALA A 514 38.82 61.98 -45.26
CA ALA A 514 39.34 61.27 -46.42
C ALA A 514 38.32 60.30 -47.01
N GLY A 515 38.15 60.34 -48.34
CA GLY A 515 37.33 59.36 -49.06
C GLY A 515 35.82 59.58 -49.00
N ALA A 516 35.37 60.73 -48.50
CA ALA A 516 34.00 61.23 -48.62
C ALA A 516 33.64 61.60 -50.08
N GLY A 517 32.39 61.37 -50.47
CA GLY A 517 31.80 61.67 -51.77
C GLY A 517 31.59 60.43 -52.65
N PHE A 518 30.33 60.01 -52.82
CA PHE A 518 29.92 58.99 -53.78
C PHE A 518 28.88 59.58 -54.76
N ASN A 519 28.98 59.22 -56.05
CA ASN A 519 28.39 59.94 -57.19
C ASN A 519 28.93 61.37 -57.38
N ALA A 520 30.23 61.48 -57.64
CA ALA A 520 30.73 62.65 -58.35
C ALA A 520 30.19 62.62 -59.80
N ASN A 521 29.01 63.21 -60.02
CA ASN A 521 28.96 64.11 -61.17
C ASN A 521 30.02 65.18 -60.85
N PRO A 522 31.08 65.37 -61.67
CA PRO A 522 32.21 66.23 -61.33
C PRO A 522 31.84 67.67 -60.96
N ASN A 523 30.58 68.06 -61.22
CA ASN A 523 30.04 69.39 -61.04
C ASN A 523 29.33 69.64 -59.70
N ASN A 524 29.26 68.66 -58.79
CA ASN A 524 28.63 68.88 -57.47
C ASN A 524 29.66 68.85 -56.34
N ARG A 525 30.62 69.77 -56.42
CA ARG A 525 31.27 70.30 -55.21
C ARG A 525 30.31 71.33 -54.64
N GLY A 526 29.61 70.97 -53.56
CA GLY A 526 28.92 71.97 -52.72
C GLY A 526 29.93 73.00 -52.18
N PRO A 527 29.46 74.20 -51.82
CA PRO A 527 30.28 75.39 -51.55
C PRO A 527 31.34 75.20 -50.45
#